data_AF-A0A957L6X0-F1
#
_entry.id   AF-A0A957L6X0-F1
#
_cell.length_a   1.000
_cell.length_b   1.000
_cell.length_c   1.000
_cell.angle_alpha   90.00
_cell.angle_beta   90.00
_cell.angle_gamma   90.00
#
_symmetry.space_group_name_H-M   'P 1'
#
loop_
_entity.id
_entity.type
_entity.pdbx_description
1 polymer ?
#
loop_
_entity_poly.entity_id
_entity_poly.type
_entity_poly.pdbx_seq_one_letter_code
_entity_poly.pdbx_strand_id
1 'polypeptide(L)' 'MSSSSPVPQRIIIDTDPGVDDSMAILFAFCSPEVEIVGLTTIFGNGGSEITTANALRLVELAGRPDVPVARG' A
#
# COMPACT_ATOMS: atom_id res chain seq x y z
N MET A 1 7.27 32.98 5.22
CA MET A 1 6.64 32.02 6.15
C MET A 1 7.10 30.64 5.73
N SER A 2 7.99 30.02 6.51
CA SER A 2 8.54 28.69 6.21
C SER A 2 7.50 27.65 6.62
N SER A 3 6.77 27.06 5.67
CA SER A 3 5.91 25.91 5.94
C SER A 3 6.81 24.68 6.07
N SER A 4 7.06 24.21 7.29
CA SER A 4 7.62 22.87 7.48
C SER A 4 6.55 21.86 7.09
N SER A 5 6.74 21.15 5.98
CA SER A 5 5.90 19.99 5.67
C SER A 5 5.98 19.00 6.84
N PRO A 6 4.86 18.46 7.33
CA PRO A 6 4.88 17.48 8.41
C PRO A 6 5.71 16.26 7.99
N VAL A 7 6.43 15.66 8.95
CA VAL A 7 7.13 14.39 8.72
C VAL A 7 6.07 13.32 8.38
N PRO A 8 6.20 12.60 7.25
CA PRO A 8 5.21 11.61 6.86
C PRO A 8 5.06 10.52 7.92
N GLN A 9 3.82 10.12 8.21
CA GLN A 9 3.55 9.01 9.11
C GLN A 9 3.89 7.69 8.41
N ARG A 10 4.81 6.93 9.01
CA ARG A 10 5.21 5.61 8.51
C ARG A 10 4.15 4.57 8.87
N ILE A 11 3.64 3.84 7.89
CA ILE A 11 2.58 2.84 8.09
C ILE A 11 2.88 1.51 7.38
N ILE A 12 2.36 0.44 7.94
CA ILE A 12 2.19 -0.87 7.28
C ILE A 12 0.69 -1.06 7.07
N ILE A 13 0.30 -1.57 5.90
CA ILE A 13 -1.10 -1.86 5.58
C ILE A 13 -1.27 -3.38 5.49
N ASP A 14 -2.17 -3.92 6.30
CA ASP A 14 -2.64 -5.31 6.22
C ASP A 14 -4.00 -5.35 5.50
N THR A 15 -4.10 -6.09 4.40
CA THR A 15 -5.22 -5.96 3.46
C THR A 15 -5.39 -7.18 2.57
N ASP A 16 -6.58 -7.38 2.02
CA ASP A 16 -6.90 -8.37 0.99
C ASP A 16 -7.33 -7.66 -0.30
N PRO A 17 -6.40 -7.09 -1.11
CA PRO A 17 -6.73 -5.99 -2.01
C PRO A 17 -7.92 -6.24 -2.93
N GLY A 18 -9.06 -5.67 -2.52
CA GLY A 18 -10.25 -5.47 -3.32
C GLY A 18 -10.18 -4.16 -4.10
N VAL A 19 -11.30 -3.78 -4.70
CA VAL A 19 -11.39 -2.57 -5.53
C VAL A 19 -11.20 -1.30 -4.68
N ASP A 20 -11.81 -1.25 -3.52
CA ASP A 20 -11.73 -0.17 -2.54
C ASP A 20 -10.36 -0.11 -1.84
N ASP A 21 -9.81 -1.25 -1.40
CA ASP A 21 -8.44 -1.30 -0.84
C ASP A 21 -7.41 -0.79 -1.84
N SER A 22 -7.53 -1.22 -3.09
CA SER A 22 -6.63 -0.80 -4.17
C SER A 22 -6.65 0.71 -4.34
N MET A 23 -7.84 1.33 -4.31
CA MET A 23 -7.98 2.79 -4.37
C MET A 23 -7.37 3.47 -3.14
N ALA A 24 -7.58 2.93 -1.94
CA ALA A 24 -7.03 3.50 -0.71
C ALA A 24 -5.50 3.44 -0.69
N ILE A 25 -4.91 2.31 -1.09
CA ILE A 25 -3.46 2.10 -1.17
C ILE A 25 -2.83 3.07 -2.19
N LEU A 26 -3.41 3.17 -3.40
CA LEU A 26 -2.91 4.11 -4.43
C LEU A 26 -3.06 5.57 -4.00
N PHE A 27 -4.15 5.91 -3.31
CA PHE A 27 -4.33 7.25 -2.74
C PHE A 27 -3.28 7.54 -1.66
N ALA A 28 -3.02 6.59 -0.77
CA ALA A 28 -2.00 6.71 0.26
C ALA A 28 -0.59 6.85 -0.32
N PHE A 29 -0.26 6.16 -1.41
CA PHE A 29 1.01 6.36 -2.14
C PHE A 29 1.18 7.78 -2.70
N CYS A 30 0.07 8.47 -3.02
CA CYS A 30 0.10 9.84 -3.51
C CYS A 30 0.13 10.89 -2.38
N SER A 31 -0.09 10.48 -1.12
CA SER A 31 -0.20 11.41 0.00
C SER A 31 1.18 11.79 0.54
N PRO A 32 1.52 13.09 0.67
CA PRO A 32 2.75 13.51 1.34
C PRO A 32 2.69 13.32 2.86
N GLU A 33 1.53 13.02 3.42
CA GLU A 33 1.32 12.84 4.86
C GLU A 33 1.68 11.42 5.33
N VAL A 34 1.87 10.48 4.40
CA VAL A 34 2.03 9.05 4.69
C VAL A 34 3.21 8.46 3.94
N GLU A 35 3.95 7.59 4.61
CA GLU A 35 4.98 6.75 4.00
C GLU A 35 4.61 5.29 4.22
N ILE A 36 4.15 4.61 3.16
CA ILE A 36 3.92 3.16 3.20
C ILE A 36 5.29 2.47 3.19
N VAL A 37 5.61 1.77 4.27
CA VAL A 37 6.88 1.04 4.41
C VAL A 37 6.76 -0.46 4.14
N GLY A 38 5.53 -0.96 3.94
CA GLY A 38 5.26 -2.34 3.57
C GLY A 38 3.77 -2.64 3.47
N LEU A 39 3.44 -3.69 2.72
CA LEU A 39 2.10 -4.27 2.65
C LEU A 39 2.15 -5.72 3.16
N THR A 40 1.16 -6.13 3.96
CA THR A 40 0.89 -7.52 4.27
C THR A 40 -0.44 -7.92 3.65
N THR A 41 -0.53 -9.14 3.13
CA THR A 41 -1.76 -9.60 2.46
C THR A 41 -2.39 -10.81 3.12
N ILE A 42 -3.73 -10.78 3.25
CA ILE A 42 -4.54 -11.89 3.76
C ILE A 42 -5.52 -12.40 2.70
N PHE A 43 -6.27 -13.47 3.02
CA PHE A 43 -7.37 -13.95 2.20
C PHE A 43 -8.66 -13.13 2.46
N GLY A 44 -9.54 -13.02 1.47
CA GLY A 44 -10.81 -12.31 1.59
C GLY A 44 -11.47 -12.06 0.22
N ASN A 45 -11.29 -10.86 -0.37
CA ASN A 45 -11.72 -10.51 -1.73
C ASN A 45 -11.19 -11.48 -2.81
N GLY A 46 -10.12 -12.21 -2.49
CA GLY A 46 -9.63 -13.35 -3.24
C GLY A 46 -8.86 -14.32 -2.33
N GLY A 47 -8.32 -15.39 -2.92
CA GLY A 47 -7.35 -16.24 -2.25
C GLY A 47 -6.04 -15.49 -1.96
N SER A 48 -5.29 -15.93 -0.96
CA SER A 48 -4.02 -15.29 -0.52
C SER A 48 -3.04 -15.10 -1.70
N GLU A 49 -2.99 -16.02 -2.66
CA GLU A 49 -2.20 -15.86 -3.90
C GLU A 49 -2.64 -14.66 -4.75
N ILE A 50 -3.95 -14.49 -4.93
CA ILE A 50 -4.54 -13.44 -5.75
C ILE A 50 -4.35 -12.09 -5.06
N THR A 51 -4.62 -12.01 -3.76
CA THR A 51 -4.48 -10.78 -2.98
C THR A 51 -3.01 -10.34 -2.91
N THR A 52 -2.07 -11.28 -2.73
CA THR A 52 -0.63 -10.99 -2.81
C THR A 52 -0.24 -10.47 -4.20
N ALA A 53 -0.71 -11.11 -5.27
CA ALA A 53 -0.43 -10.68 -6.64
C ALA A 53 -1.00 -9.28 -6.94
N ASN A 54 -2.20 -8.97 -6.43
CA ASN A 54 -2.80 -7.65 -6.54
C ASN A 54 -1.95 -6.61 -5.80
N ALA A 55 -1.51 -6.87 -4.57
CA ALA A 55 -0.64 -5.96 -3.82
C ALA A 55 0.69 -5.69 -4.55
N LEU A 56 1.32 -6.74 -5.12
CA LEU A 56 2.53 -6.59 -5.94
C LEU A 56 2.28 -5.69 -7.17
N ARG A 57 1.13 -5.87 -7.84
CA ARG A 57 0.73 -5.01 -8.96
C ARG A 57 0.53 -3.55 -8.54
N LEU A 58 -0.04 -3.32 -7.36
CA LEU A 58 -0.29 -1.96 -6.85
C LEU A 58 1.01 -1.21 -6.55
N VAL A 59 2.00 -1.86 -5.92
CA VAL A 59 3.29 -1.21 -5.67
C VAL A 59 4.06 -0.90 -6.95
N GLU A 60 3.97 -1.77 -7.97
CA GLU A 60 4.51 -1.51 -9.31
C GLU A 60 3.80 -0.31 -9.99
N LEU A 61 2.47 -0.30 -9.98
CA LEU A 61 1.66 0.77 -10.58
C LEU A 61 1.88 2.12 -9.90
N ALA A 62 2.11 2.13 -8.60
CA ALA A 62 2.44 3.32 -7.83
C ALA A 62 3.88 3.82 -8.06
N GLY A 63 4.69 3.10 -8.86
CA GLY A 63 6.11 3.43 -9.07
C GLY A 63 6.97 3.21 -7.82
N ARG A 64 6.52 2.33 -6.91
CA ARG A 64 7.16 2.02 -5.62
C ARG A 64 7.50 0.54 -5.47
N PRO A 65 8.22 -0.08 -6.42
CA PRO A 65 8.60 -1.50 -6.33
C PRO A 65 9.57 -1.80 -5.17
N ASP A 66 10.10 -0.76 -4.52
CA ASP A 66 10.93 -0.85 -3.31
C ASP A 66 10.13 -1.22 -2.06
N VAL A 67 8.80 -1.05 -2.06
CA VAL A 67 7.95 -1.35 -0.91
C VAL A 67 7.73 -2.87 -0.83
N PRO A 68 8.15 -3.52 0.28
CA PRO A 68 8.00 -4.96 0.41
C PRO A 68 6.53 -5.35 0.56
N VAL A 69 6.17 -6.46 -0.10
CA VAL A 69 4.88 -7.13 0.07
C VAL A 69 5.14 -8.49 0.70
N ALA A 70 4.51 -8.76 1.84
CA ALA A 70 4.61 -10.03 2.55
C ALA A 70 3.27 -10.76 2.55
N ARG A 71 3.29 -12.01 2.09
CA ARG A 71 2.12 -12.88 2.05
C ARG A 71 1.84 -13.49 3.44
N GLY A 72 0.59 -13.39 3.89
CA GLY A 72 0.04 -14.10 5.06
C GLY A 72 -0.86 -15.28 4.70
#